data_AF-A0A7G6VRB7-F1
#
_entry.id   AF-A0A7G6VRB7-F1
#
_cell.length_a   1.000
_cell.length_b   1.000
_cell.length_c   1.000
_cell.angle_alpha   90.00
_cell.angle_beta   90.00
_cell.angle_gamma   90.00
#
_symmetry.space_group_name_H-M   'P 1'
#
loop_
_entity.id
_entity.type
_entity.pdbx_description
1 polymer ?
#
loop_
_entity_poly.entity_id
_entity_poly.type
_entity_poly.pdbx_seq_one_letter_code
_entity_poly.pdbx_strand_id
1 'polypeptide(L)' 'MKTYSKIAFAAVMALAIASCATTKGAAVGAGIGAIAGDAGKGAAIGASAGAVVDIID' A
#
# COMPACT_ATOMS: atom_id res chain seq x y z
N MET A 1 26.87 -12.85 10.03
CA MET A 1 25.86 -12.40 9.03
C MET A 1 24.40 -12.82 9.34
N LYS A 2 24.08 -13.39 10.53
CA LYS A 2 22.72 -13.90 10.84
C LYS A 2 21.74 -12.87 11.41
N THR A 3 22.21 -11.73 11.93
CA THR A 3 21.36 -10.73 12.63
C THR A 3 20.71 -9.74 11.67
N TYR A 4 21.42 -9.30 10.63
CA TYR A 4 20.90 -8.37 9.61
C TYR A 4 19.72 -8.92 8.82
N SER A 5 19.73 -10.22 8.51
CA SER A 5 18.64 -10.88 7.79
C SER A 5 17.33 -10.91 8.60
N LYS A 6 17.41 -11.01 9.93
CA LYS A 6 16.22 -10.99 10.80
C LYS A 6 15.61 -9.59 10.90
N ILE A 7 16.45 -8.55 10.95
CA ILE A 7 16.01 -7.15 10.97
C ILE A 7 15.37 -6.78 9.63
N ALA A 8 15.97 -7.18 8.51
CA ALA A 8 15.39 -6.96 7.18
C ALA A 8 14.04 -7.67 7.03
N PHE A 9 13.92 -8.91 7.53
CA PHE A 9 12.67 -9.66 7.48
C PHE A 9 11.57 -9.02 8.37
N ALA A 10 11.94 -8.55 9.56
CA ALA A 10 11.03 -7.81 10.43
C ALA A 10 10.59 -6.47 9.83
N ALA A 11 11.47 -5.76 9.12
CA ALA A 11 11.14 -4.52 8.43
C ALA A 11 10.22 -4.75 7.22
N VAL A 12 10.45 -5.80 6.43
CA VAL A 12 9.56 -6.18 5.31
C VAL A 12 8.20 -6.64 5.82
N MET A 13 8.16 -7.38 6.94
CA MET A 13 6.90 -7.74 7.59
C MET A 13 6.19 -6.52 8.16
N ALA A 14 6.87 -5.62 8.87
CA ALA A 14 6.29 -4.37 9.34
C ALA A 14 5.72 -3.53 8.18
N LEU A 15 6.43 -3.46 7.05
CA LEU A 15 5.95 -2.78 5.84
C LEU A 15 4.77 -3.51 5.19
N ALA A 16 4.75 -4.85 5.22
CA ALA A 16 3.64 -5.64 4.70
C ALA A 16 2.38 -5.49 5.57
N ILE A 17 2.52 -5.45 6.90
CA ILE A 17 1.42 -5.23 7.84
C ILE A 17 0.93 -3.78 7.74
N ALA A 18 1.86 -2.81 7.64
CA ALA A 18 1.54 -1.41 7.41
C ALA A 18 0.82 -1.23 6.07
N SER A 19 1.18 -1.92 4.99
CA SER A 19 0.59 -1.71 3.66
C SER A 19 -0.90 -2.08 3.50
N CYS A 20 -1.62 -2.38 4.57
CA CYS A 20 -3.02 -2.77 4.51
C CYS A 20 -3.90 -1.63 3.97
N ALA A 21 -3.75 -0.39 4.45
CA ALA A 21 -4.54 0.72 3.91
C ALA A 21 -4.06 1.13 2.52
N THR A 22 -2.75 1.07 2.24
CA THR A 22 -2.20 1.28 0.89
C THR A 22 -2.78 0.32 -0.14
N THR A 23 -2.79 -0.99 0.15
CA THR A 23 -3.29 -2.02 -0.77
C THR A 23 -4.81 -1.99 -0.91
N LYS A 24 -5.54 -1.75 0.19
CA LYS A 24 -7.00 -1.53 0.17
C LYS A 24 -7.35 -0.27 -0.61
N GLY A 25 -6.62 0.81 -0.36
CA GLY A 25 -6.75 2.08 -1.07
C GLY A 25 -6.50 1.92 -2.56
N ALA A 26 -5.44 1.21 -2.96
CA ALA A 26 -5.17 0.90 -4.35
C ALA A 26 -6.30 0.11 -5.00
N ALA A 27 -6.87 -0.88 -4.33
CA ALA A 27 -7.97 -1.69 -4.85
C ALA A 27 -9.27 -0.87 -5.01
N VAL A 28 -9.63 -0.06 -4.02
CA VAL A 28 -10.81 0.83 -4.10
C VAL A 28 -10.60 1.89 -5.17
N GLY A 29 -9.42 2.50 -5.20
CA GLY A 29 -9.03 3.47 -6.21
C GLY A 29 -9.05 2.88 -7.62
N ALA A 30 -8.57 1.65 -7.81
CA ALA A 30 -8.64 0.96 -9.09
C ALA A 30 -10.09 0.73 -9.54
N GLY A 31 -10.98 0.36 -8.62
CA GLY A 31 -12.40 0.19 -8.89
C GLY A 31 -13.08 1.50 -9.32
N ILE A 32 -12.83 2.59 -8.59
CA ILE A 32 -13.34 3.92 -8.95
C ILE A 32 -12.74 4.40 -10.27
N GLY A 33 -11.44 4.19 -10.47
CA GLY A 33 -10.73 4.51 -11.70
C GLY A 33 -11.29 3.75 -12.90
N ALA A 34 -11.62 2.47 -12.74
CA ALA A 34 -12.23 1.67 -13.79
C ALA A 34 -13.60 2.23 -14.22
N ILE A 35 -14.40 2.72 -13.26
CA ILE A 35 -15.68 3.41 -13.55
C ILE A 35 -15.41 4.76 -14.25
N ALA A 36 -14.37 5.48 -13.83
CA ALA A 36 -13.98 6.77 -14.40
C ALA A 36 -13.20 6.66 -15.73
N GLY A 37 -12.89 5.45 -16.21
CA GLY A 37 -12.22 5.19 -17.48
C GLY A 37 -10.69 4.97 -17.42
N ASP A 38 -10.08 5.03 -16.24
CA ASP A 38 -8.66 4.74 -16.02
C ASP A 38 -8.40 4.08 -14.66
N ALA A 39 -8.41 2.75 -14.65
CA ALA A 39 -8.14 1.95 -13.47
C ALA A 39 -6.71 2.14 -12.93
N GLY A 40 -5.74 2.42 -13.81
CA GLY A 40 -4.34 2.60 -13.43
C GLY A 40 -4.13 3.87 -12.61
N LYS A 41 -4.68 4.99 -13.08
CA LYS A 41 -4.67 6.26 -12.34
C LYS A 41 -5.48 6.17 -11.06
N GLY A 42 -6.63 5.51 -11.09
CA GLY A 42 -7.42 5.28 -9.88
C GLY A 42 -6.66 4.48 -8.83
N ALA A 43 -6.00 3.40 -9.23
CA ALA A 43 -5.18 2.59 -8.34
C ALA A 43 -4.05 3.41 -7.72
N ALA A 44 -3.37 4.24 -8.51
CA ALA A 44 -2.29 5.10 -8.03
C ALA A 44 -2.78 6.13 -6.99
N ILE A 45 -3.91 6.80 -7.25
CA ILE A 45 -4.50 7.76 -6.31
C ILE A 45 -4.93 7.05 -5.02
N GLY A 46 -5.60 5.91 -5.14
CA GLY A 46 -6.04 5.11 -4.01
C GLY A 46 -4.89 4.58 -3.17
N ALA A 47 -3.82 4.11 -3.81
CA ALA A 47 -2.59 3.68 -3.14
C ALA A 47 -1.93 4.86 -2.41
N SER A 48 -1.89 6.04 -3.04
CA SER A 48 -1.32 7.25 -2.45
C SER A 48 -2.08 7.68 -1.20
N ALA A 49 -3.41 7.68 -1.25
CA ALA A 49 -4.26 8.00 -0.12
C ALA A 49 -4.11 6.96 1.01
N GLY A 50 -4.08 5.67 0.66
CA GLY A 50 -3.86 4.60 1.62
C GLY A 50 -2.48 4.65 2.29
N ALA A 51 -1.45 5.05 1.55
CA ALA A 51 -0.10 5.23 2.10
C ALA A 51 -0.02 6.40 3.08
N VAL A 52 -0.76 7.49 2.84
CA VAL A 52 -0.86 8.60 3.81
C VAL A 52 -1.56 8.14 5.09
N VAL A 53 -2.61 7.33 4.98
CA VAL A 53 -3.29 6.75 6.16
C VAL A 53 -2.33 5.84 6.93
N ASP A 54 -1.59 4.95 6.24
CA ASP A 54 -0.60 4.07 6.86
C ASP A 54 0.58 4.81 7.52
N ILE A 55 0.85 6.06 7.15
CA ILE A 55 1.88 6.91 7.77
C ILE A 55 1.35 7.60 9.03
N ILE A 56 0.05 7.87 9.09
CA ILE A 56 -0.59 8.63 10.17
C ILE A 56 -1.10 7.70 11.30
N ASP A 57 -1.56 6.50 10.94
CA ASP A 57 -2.00 5.43 11.87
C ASP A 57 -0.80 4.76 12.56
#